data_AF-A0A3N2NB18-F1
#
_entry.id   AF-A0A3N2NB18-F1
#
_cell.length_a   1.000
_cell.length_b   1.000
_cell.length_c   1.000
_cell.angle_alpha   90.00
_cell.angle_beta   90.00
_cell.angle_gamma   90.00
#
_symmetry.space_group_name_H-M   'P 1'
#
loop_
_entity.id
_entity.type
_entity.pdbx_description
1 polymer ?
#
loop_
_entity_poly.entity_id
_entity_poly.type
_entity_poly.pdbx_seq_one_letter_code
_entity_poly.pdbx_strand_id
1 'polypeptide(L)' 'MLSQIQFLNKEDLLRVVNGTYIAQSFFGKSSSWFCQKLNNHMKNGKPCEFTKEEMRVLKDALYTIAFELEDLADELQ' A
#
# COMPACT_ATOMS: atom_id res chain seq x y z
N MET A 1 -25.26 16.60 -2.96
CA MET A 1 -25.33 15.13 -2.85
C MET A 1 -23.91 14.66 -2.56
N LEU A 2 -23.47 14.75 -1.30
CA LEU A 2 -22.21 14.13 -0.89
C LEU A 2 -22.54 12.65 -0.73
N SER A 3 -22.24 11.88 -1.77
CA SER A 3 -22.38 10.43 -1.78
C SER A 3 -21.73 9.85 -0.53
N GLN A 4 -22.40 8.89 0.08
CA GLN A 4 -21.95 8.24 1.30
C GLN A 4 -20.47 7.85 1.19
N ILE A 5 -19.63 8.42 2.05
CA ILE A 5 -18.24 8.00 2.19
C ILE A 5 -18.29 6.58 2.75
N GLN A 6 -18.17 5.59 1.87
CA GLN A 6 -17.91 4.22 2.29
C GLN A 6 -16.46 4.15 2.74
N PHE A 7 -16.26 3.93 4.03
CA PHE A 7 -14.94 3.64 4.56
C PHE A 7 -14.45 2.32 3.96
N LEU A 8 -13.37 2.38 3.19
CA LEU A 8 -12.69 1.19 2.70
C LEU A 8 -12.08 0.44 3.89
N ASN A 9 -12.32 -0.86 3.99
CA ASN A 9 -11.57 -1.69 4.92
C ASN A 9 -10.12 -1.86 4.41
N LYS A 10 -9.26 -2.46 5.23
CA LYS A 10 -7.84 -2.65 4.88
C LYS A 10 -7.63 -3.39 3.56
N GLU A 11 -8.46 -4.40 3.26
CA GLU A 11 -8.35 -5.21 2.05
C GLU A 11 -8.77 -4.41 0.81
N ASP A 12 -9.85 -3.63 0.93
CA ASP A 12 -10.33 -2.75 -0.14
C ASP A 12 -9.34 -1.61 -0.40
N LEU A 13 -8.76 -1.03 0.66
CA LEU A 13 -7.76 0.03 0.53
C LEU A 13 -6.50 -0.49 -0.20
N LEU A 14 -6.07 -1.73 0.08
CA LEU A 14 -4.94 -2.35 -0.62
C LEU A 14 -5.26 -2.78 -2.06
N ARG A 15 -6.55 -2.88 -2.44
CA ARG A 15 -6.97 -3.05 -3.84
C ARG A 15 -6.94 -1.73 -4.60
N VAL A 16 -7.33 -0.65 -3.93
CA VAL A 16 -7.28 0.72 -4.49
C VAL A 16 -5.85 1.18 -4.65
N VAL A 17 -5.03 0.98 -3.62
CA VAL A 17 -3.62 1.35 -3.64
C VAL A 17 -2.83 0.22 -4.33
N ASN A 18 -2.37 0.46 -5.56
CA ASN A 18 -1.67 -0.54 -6.36
C ASN A 18 -0.41 -1.08 -5.63
N GLY A 19 -0.52 -2.25 -5.01
CA GLY A 19 0.58 -2.88 -4.26
C GLY A 19 1.80 -3.24 -5.12
N THR A 20 1.61 -3.47 -6.43
CA THR A 20 2.74 -3.66 -7.36
C THR A 20 3.55 -2.39 -7.49
N TYR A 21 2.87 -1.25 -7.65
CA TYR A 21 3.52 0.05 -7.71
C TYR A 21 4.28 0.35 -6.41
N ILE A 22 3.66 0.09 -5.25
CA ILE A 22 4.35 0.26 -3.96
C ILE A 22 5.64 -0.56 -3.92
N ALA A 23 5.55 -1.86 -4.27
CA ALA A 23 6.69 -2.76 -4.23
C ALA A 23 7.86 -2.26 -5.09
N GLN A 24 7.56 -1.80 -6.30
CA GLN A 24 8.57 -1.37 -7.26
C GLN A 24 9.14 0.02 -6.90
N SER A 25 8.27 0.99 -6.62
CA SER A 25 8.65 2.40 -6.46
C SER A 25 9.23 2.74 -5.09
N PHE A 26 8.76 2.08 -4.02
CA PHE A 26 9.20 2.40 -2.65
C PHE A 26 10.15 1.35 -2.06
N PHE A 27 10.06 0.09 -2.49
CA PHE A 27 10.90 -0.99 -1.97
C PHE A 27 11.95 -1.51 -2.97
N GLY A 28 11.82 -1.22 -4.27
CA GLY A 28 12.66 -1.81 -5.31
C GLY A 28 12.53 -3.34 -5.38
N LYS A 29 11.33 -3.87 -5.11
CA LYS A 29 11.02 -5.30 -5.05
C LYS A 29 9.89 -5.69 -6.02
N SER A 30 9.72 -7.00 -6.22
CA SER A 30 8.65 -7.53 -7.05
C SER A 30 7.27 -7.46 -6.36
N SER A 31 6.19 -7.46 -7.14
CA SER A 31 4.83 -7.59 -6.63
C SER A 31 4.65 -8.86 -5.79
N SER A 32 5.27 -9.96 -6.21
CA SER A 32 5.22 -11.23 -5.49
C SER A 32 5.84 -11.15 -4.09
N TRP A 33 6.90 -10.35 -3.91
CA TRP A 33 7.48 -10.08 -2.59
C TRP A 33 6.49 -9.34 -1.69
N PHE A 34 5.79 -8.34 -2.23
CA PHE A 34 4.80 -7.56 -1.47
C PHE A 34 3.57 -8.40 -1.10
N CYS A 35 3.07 -9.23 -2.02
CA CYS A 35 1.98 -10.17 -1.72
C CYS A 35 2.36 -11.18 -0.63
N GLN A 36 3.59 -11.69 -0.64
CA GLN A 36 4.09 -12.58 0.42
C GLN A 36 4.08 -11.88 1.79
N LYS A 37 4.44 -10.60 1.83
CA LYS A 37 4.46 -9.78 3.04
C LYS A 37 3.06 -9.49 3.57
N LEU A 38 2.12 -9.16 2.70
CA LEU A 38 0.72 -8.89 3.08
C LEU A 38 -0.02 -10.13 3.59
N ASN A 39 0.22 -11.29 2.95
CA ASN A 39 -0.47 -12.53 3.27
C ASN A 39 0.18 -13.31 4.43
N ASN A 40 1.15 -12.72 5.14
CA ASN A 40 1.93 -13.37 6.19
C ASN A 40 2.47 -14.75 5.78
N HIS A 41 2.94 -14.89 4.53
CA HIS A 41 3.46 -16.15 4.03
C HIS A 41 4.65 -16.62 4.88
N MET A 42 4.76 -17.93 5.09
CA MET A 42 5.89 -18.53 5.79
C MET A 42 7.04 -18.80 4.80
N LYS A 43 8.22 -18.22 5.03
CA LYS A 43 9.44 -18.53 4.27
C LYS A 43 10.46 -19.19 5.19
N ASN A 44 10.82 -20.44 4.91
CA ASN A 44 11.71 -21.27 5.75
C ASN A 44 11.29 -21.31 7.24
N GLY A 45 10.00 -21.47 7.51
CA GLY A 45 9.47 -21.56 8.87
C GLY A 45 9.44 -20.25 9.66
N LYS A 46 9.79 -19.11 9.03
CA LYS A 46 9.67 -17.78 9.63
C LYS A 46 8.54 -16.98 8.96
N PRO A 47 7.76 -16.19 9.70
CA PRO A 47 6.81 -15.26 9.13
C PRO A 47 7.53 -14.29 8.19
N CYS A 48 7.06 -14.17 6.94
CA CYS A 48 7.51 -13.13 6.02
C CYS A 48 6.79 -11.83 6.36
N GLU A 49 6.95 -11.34 7.59
CA GLU A 49 6.37 -10.06 8.03
C GLU A 49 7.26 -8.90 7.59
N PHE A 50 6.67 -7.71 7.52
CA PHE A 50 7.44 -6.48 7.34
C PHE A 50 8.36 -6.25 8.56
N THR A 51 9.62 -5.89 8.33
CA THR A 51 10.49 -5.40 9.40
C THR A 51 10.03 -4.03 9.88
N LYS A 52 10.58 -3.53 10.99
CA LYS A 52 10.25 -2.18 11.49
C LYS A 52 10.59 -1.10 10.47
N GLU A 53 11.70 -1.26 9.78
CA GLU A 53 12.16 -0.36 8.72
C GLU A 53 11.23 -0.45 7.51
N GLU A 54 10.87 -1.66 7.08
CA GLU A 54 9.93 -1.84 5.97
C GLU A 54 8.54 -1.28 6.28
N MET A 55 8.08 -1.39 7.53
CA MET A 55 6.83 -0.77 7.99
C MET A 55 6.89 0.76 7.94
N ARG A 56 8.04 1.37 8.23
CA ARG A 56 8.23 2.82 8.07
C ARG A 56 8.14 3.22 6.60
N VAL A 57 8.83 2.50 5.71
CA VAL A 57 8.74 2.73 4.26
C VAL A 57 7.32 2.57 3.75
N LEU A 58 6.58 1.55 4.20
CA LEU A 58 5.18 1.35 3.81
C LEU A 58 4.30 2.51 4.27
N LYS A 59 4.49 2.98 5.51
CA LYS A 59 3.76 4.14 6.04
C LYS A 59 4.02 5.38 5.19
N ASP A 60 5.28 5.68 4.89
CA ASP A 60 5.66 6.87 4.11
C ASP A 60 5.14 6.78 2.66
N ALA A 61 5.15 5.57 2.07
CA ALA A 61 4.56 5.32 0.75
C ALA A 61 3.06 5.63 0.72
N LEU A 62 2.31 5.19 1.73
CA LEU A 62 0.87 5.44 1.82
C LEU A 62 0.56 6.93 1.99
N TYR A 63 1.32 7.66 2.82
CA TYR A 63 1.16 9.11 2.96
C TYR A 63 1.48 9.85 1.66
N THR A 64 2.53 9.44 0.95
CA THR A 64 2.89 10.02 -0.34
C THR A 64 1.74 9.83 -1.34
N ILE A 65 1.23 8.60 -1.48
CA ILE A 65 0.12 8.31 -2.40
C ILE A 65 -1.14 9.11 -2.03
N ALA A 66 -1.44 9.26 -0.74
CA ALA A 66 -2.59 10.06 -0.30
C ALA A 66 -2.45 11.53 -0.71
N PHE A 67 -1.27 12.12 -0.52
CA PHE A 67 -0.99 13.50 -0.91
C PHE A 67 -1.10 13.71 -2.44
N GLU A 68 -0.49 12.82 -3.24
CA GLU A 68 -0.53 12.92 -4.70
C GLU A 68 -1.96 12.72 -5.26
N LEU A 69 -2.78 11.89 -4.61
CA LEU A 69 -4.19 11.73 -4.98
C LEU A 69 -5.02 12.97 -4.67
N GLU A 70 -4.75 13.64 -3.55
CA GLU A 70 -5.39 14.90 -3.16
C GLU A 70 -5.03 16.02 -4.15
N ASP A 71 -3.73 16.17 -4.45
CA ASP A 71 -3.23 17.16 -5.40
C ASP A 71 -3.85 16.97 -6.80
N LEU A 72 -3.87 15.73 -7.31
CA LEU A 72 -4.52 15.40 -8.59
C LEU A 72 -6.04 15.68 -8.56
N ALA A 73 -6.72 15.41 -7.45
CA ALA A 73 -8.14 15.68 -7.34
C ALA A 73 -8.45 17.18 -7.40
N ASP A 74 -7.59 18.01 -6.80
CA ASP A 74 -7.71 19.47 -6.84
C ASP A 74 -7.43 20.05 -8.25
N GLU A 75 -6.59 19.38 -9.06
CA GLU A 75 -6.32 19.76 -10.45
C GLU A 75 -7.49 19.48 -11.41
N LEU A 76 -8.32 18.46 -11.13
CA LEU A 76 -9.41 18.03 -11.99
C LEU A 76 -10.68 18.86 -11.72
N GLN A 77 -10.96 19.85 -12.59
CA GLN A 77 -12.16 20.72 -12.54
C GLN A 77 -13.44 20.06 -13.05
#